data_AF-A0A2D5YM49-F1
#
_entry.id   AF-A0A2D5YM49-F1
#
_cell.length_a   1.000
_cell.length_b   1.000
_cell.length_c   1.000
_cell.angle_alpha   90.00
_cell.angle_beta   90.00
_cell.angle_gamma   90.00
#
_symmetry.space_group_name_H-M   'P 1'
#
loop_
_entity.id
_entity.type
_entity.pdbx_description
1 polymer ?
#
loop_
_entity_poly.entity_id
_entity_poly.type
_entity_poly.pdbx_seq_one_letter_code
_entity_poly.pdbx_strand_id
1 'polypeptide(L)'
;MKRLLEFFNLKEDKKIINNLYDRFREEFPNESEDALILFSCVAGLMARVAHVDFEIADSEKEHMKNALIHWMKIESKKAEILTNISLEELKNLQGMDTRKFCTPIVETTNVDTRFEILEALFELAAADGEVSNDESNEISFIAKTLNLENKYFIAARANVKDYLTNLKK
;
A
#
# COMPACT_ATOMS: atom_id res chain seq x y z
N MET A 1 26.26 -8.25 -5.42
CA MET A 1 25.28 -8.93 -4.55
C MET A 1 25.61 -8.91 -3.04
N LYS A 2 26.84 -8.62 -2.59
CA LYS A 2 27.15 -8.49 -1.13
C LYS A 2 26.74 -7.16 -0.47
N ARG A 3 26.44 -6.10 -1.23
CA ARG A 3 26.17 -4.76 -0.70
C ARG A 3 24.75 -4.55 -0.15
N LEU A 4 23.77 -5.36 -0.58
CA LEU A 4 22.39 -5.27 -0.07
C LEU A 4 22.28 -5.84 1.35
N LEU A 5 23.01 -6.93 1.65
CA LEU A 5 23.00 -7.58 2.96
C LEU A 5 23.67 -6.74 4.06
N GLU A 6 24.61 -5.85 3.72
CA GLU A 6 25.24 -4.95 4.70
C GLU A 6 24.37 -3.72 5.03
N PHE A 7 23.52 -3.26 4.10
CA PHE A 7 22.54 -2.20 4.36
C PHE A 7 21.37 -2.67 5.23
N PHE A 8 21.05 -3.96 5.19
CA PHE A 8 19.96 -4.52 5.99
C PHE A 8 20.31 -4.76 7.47
N ASN A 9 21.52 -4.42 7.90
CA ASN A 9 21.89 -4.35 9.32
C ASN A 9 21.42 -3.03 9.98
N LEU A 10 20.23 -2.57 9.60
CA LEU A 10 19.48 -1.52 10.30
C LEU A 10 18.92 -2.11 11.59
N LYS A 11 19.77 -1.97 12.62
CA LYS A 11 19.52 -1.99 14.06
C LYS A 11 18.04 -1.95 14.46
N GLU A 12 17.62 -2.95 15.24
CA GLU A 12 16.53 -3.01 16.25
C GLU A 12 15.13 -2.41 15.96
N ASP A 13 14.99 -1.37 15.13
CA ASP A 13 13.74 -0.75 14.68
C ASP A 13 13.05 -1.52 13.54
N LYS A 14 13.66 -2.57 12.98
CA LYS A 14 13.02 -3.45 11.97
C LYS A 14 11.87 -4.30 12.51
N LYS A 15 11.69 -4.38 13.83
CA LYS A 15 10.61 -5.12 14.50
C LYS A 15 9.21 -4.53 14.25
N ILE A 16 9.15 -3.49 13.45
CA ILE A 16 8.03 -2.56 13.36
C ILE A 16 7.12 -2.85 12.15
N ILE A 17 7.39 -3.91 11.39
CA ILE A 17 6.41 -4.53 10.47
C ILE A 17 5.75 -5.76 11.15
N ASN A 18 5.87 -5.92 12.49
CA ASN A 18 5.34 -7.09 13.18
C ASN A 18 3.83 -6.97 13.44
N ASN A 19 3.11 -7.44 12.44
CA ASN A 19 2.26 -8.64 12.47
C ASN A 19 2.03 -9.08 11.02
N LEU A 20 1.91 -8.12 10.10
CA LEU A 20 1.76 -8.39 8.66
C LEU A 20 2.94 -9.17 8.09
N TYR A 21 4.18 -8.76 8.40
CA TYR A 21 5.36 -9.46 7.89
C TYR A 21 5.40 -10.89 8.42
N ASP A 22 5.19 -11.08 9.73
CA ASP A 22 5.19 -12.41 10.35
C ASP A 22 4.10 -13.31 9.74
N ARG A 23 2.87 -12.79 9.59
CA ARG A 23 1.75 -13.52 8.96
C ARG A 23 2.00 -13.83 7.49
N PHE A 24 2.55 -12.89 6.72
CA PHE A 24 2.89 -13.13 5.31
C PHE A 24 4.02 -14.13 5.16
N ARG A 25 4.99 -14.13 6.07
CA ARG A 25 6.06 -15.12 6.09
C ARG A 25 5.54 -16.53 6.36
N GLU A 26 4.55 -16.66 7.25
CA GLU A 26 3.87 -17.94 7.52
C GLU A 26 3.12 -18.46 6.28
N GLU A 27 2.39 -17.59 5.59
CA GLU A 27 1.63 -17.95 4.38
C GLU A 27 2.52 -18.16 3.13
N PHE A 28 3.65 -17.46 3.05
CA PHE A 28 4.54 -17.47 1.89
C PHE A 28 5.99 -17.81 2.29
N PRO A 29 6.25 -19.01 2.82
CA PRO A 29 7.57 -19.38 3.38
C PRO A 29 8.70 -19.44 2.34
N ASN A 30 8.34 -19.48 1.05
CA ASN A 30 9.29 -19.54 -0.07
C ASN A 30 9.51 -18.16 -0.73
N GLU A 31 8.82 -17.10 -0.27
CA GLU A 31 9.05 -15.75 -0.78
C GLU A 31 10.35 -15.15 -0.26
N SER A 32 10.94 -14.29 -1.07
CA SER A 32 12.14 -13.57 -0.65
C SER A 32 11.81 -12.55 0.46
N GLU A 33 12.77 -12.30 1.34
CA GLU A 33 12.65 -11.29 2.40
C GLU A 33 12.22 -9.92 1.87
N ASP A 34 12.85 -9.47 0.78
CA ASP A 34 12.55 -8.17 0.16
C ASP A 34 11.11 -8.13 -0.36
N ALA A 35 10.60 -9.23 -0.93
CA ALA A 35 9.21 -9.34 -1.38
C ALA A 35 8.23 -9.29 -0.21
N LEU A 36 8.50 -10.02 0.88
CA LEU A 36 7.67 -10.02 2.08
C LEU A 36 7.58 -8.62 2.71
N ILE A 37 8.71 -7.92 2.81
CA ILE A 37 8.74 -6.54 3.29
C ILE A 37 7.88 -5.65 2.38
N LEU A 38 8.07 -5.74 1.06
CA LEU A 38 7.29 -4.93 0.12
C LEU A 38 5.78 -5.25 0.20
N PHE A 39 5.40 -6.52 0.28
CA PHE A 39 4.01 -6.95 0.47
C PHE A 39 3.42 -6.31 1.72
N SER A 40 4.10 -6.41 2.86
CA SER A 40 3.65 -5.82 4.12
C SER A 40 3.53 -4.31 4.06
N CYS A 41 4.47 -3.63 3.39
CA CYS A 41 4.44 -2.18 3.22
C CYS A 41 3.26 -1.73 2.35
N VAL A 42 3.12 -2.30 1.15
CA VAL A 42 2.09 -1.89 0.18
C VAL A 42 0.70 -2.28 0.65
N ALA A 43 0.50 -3.52 1.09
CA ALA A 43 -0.80 -3.98 1.55
C ALA A 43 -1.23 -3.27 2.84
N GLY A 44 -0.29 -2.95 3.75
CA GLY A 44 -0.56 -2.13 4.93
C GLY A 44 -0.99 -0.70 4.58
N LEU A 45 -0.37 -0.06 3.59
CA LEU A 45 -0.78 1.27 3.13
C LEU A 45 -2.16 1.25 2.46
N MET A 46 -2.45 0.26 1.63
CA MET A 46 -3.76 0.09 0.99
C MET A 46 -4.86 -0.13 2.03
N ALA A 47 -4.63 -1.01 3.02
CA ALA A 47 -5.57 -1.25 4.10
C ALA A 47 -5.86 0.01 4.93
N ARG A 48 -4.85 0.87 5.15
CA ARG A 48 -5.07 2.15 5.84
C ARG A 48 -5.96 3.11 5.04
N VAL A 49 -5.81 3.14 3.73
CA VAL A 49 -6.63 3.99 2.85
C VAL A 49 -8.06 3.47 2.77
N ALA A 50 -8.26 2.17 2.58
CA ALA A 50 -9.59 1.54 2.47
C ALA A 50 -10.40 1.44 3.78
N HIS A 51 -9.96 2.10 4.86
CA HIS A 51 -10.65 2.02 6.16
C HIS A 51 -10.49 3.34 6.95
N VAL A 52 -10.28 4.46 6.25
CA VAL A 52 -10.15 5.76 6.93
C VAL A 52 -11.44 6.15 7.66
N ASP A 53 -12.61 5.72 7.18
CA ASP A 53 -13.95 6.05 7.71
C ASP A 53 -14.53 5.02 8.71
N PHE A 54 -13.80 3.95 8.97
CA PHE A 54 -14.15 2.85 9.88
C PHE A 54 -15.12 1.77 9.38
N GLU A 55 -15.46 1.76 8.09
CA GLU A 55 -16.26 0.69 7.47
C GLU A 55 -15.46 0.02 6.34
N ILE A 56 -15.67 -1.28 6.09
CA ILE A 56 -15.14 -1.95 4.89
C ILE A 56 -16.31 -2.60 4.15
N ALA A 57 -16.54 -2.19 2.91
CA ALA A 57 -17.43 -2.85 1.98
C ALA A 57 -16.73 -4.00 1.25
N ASP A 58 -17.51 -5.00 0.81
CA ASP A 58 -16.99 -6.10 -0.02
C ASP A 58 -16.39 -5.58 -1.35
N SER A 59 -16.86 -4.43 -1.85
CA SER A 59 -16.30 -3.75 -3.01
C SER A 59 -14.85 -3.33 -2.74
N GLU A 60 -14.58 -2.59 -1.67
CA GLU A 60 -13.25 -2.11 -1.30
C GLU A 60 -12.24 -3.24 -1.14
N LYS A 61 -12.66 -4.37 -0.59
CA LYS A 61 -11.86 -5.59 -0.48
C LYS A 61 -11.44 -6.11 -1.86
N GLU A 62 -12.38 -6.23 -2.79
CA GLU A 62 -12.10 -6.69 -4.15
C GLU A 62 -11.23 -5.67 -4.90
N HIS A 63 -11.41 -4.37 -4.66
CA HIS A 63 -10.58 -3.32 -5.23
C HIS A 63 -9.15 -3.35 -4.70
N MET A 64 -8.95 -3.56 -3.40
CA MET A 64 -7.62 -3.76 -2.82
C MET A 64 -6.93 -4.99 -3.41
N LYS A 65 -7.65 -6.11 -3.55
CA LYS A 65 -7.13 -7.32 -4.20
C LYS A 65 -6.72 -7.04 -5.65
N ASN A 66 -7.56 -6.37 -6.43
CA ASN A 66 -7.27 -6.05 -7.83
C ASN A 66 -6.09 -5.09 -7.98
N ALA A 67 -5.99 -4.10 -7.10
CA ALA A 67 -4.83 -3.21 -7.03
C ALA A 67 -3.55 -4.01 -6.75
N LEU A 68 -3.55 -4.90 -5.76
CA LEU A 68 -2.39 -5.77 -5.46
C LEU A 68 -1.99 -6.67 -6.65
N ILE A 69 -2.96 -7.27 -7.36
CA ILE A 69 -2.69 -8.07 -8.57
C ILE A 69 -2.00 -7.21 -9.64
N HIS A 70 -2.57 -6.04 -9.93
CA HIS A 70 -2.08 -5.15 -10.97
C HIS A 70 -0.67 -4.63 -10.65
N TRP A 71 -0.50 -4.12 -9.43
CA TRP A 71 0.69 -3.42 -8.98
C TRP A 71 1.85 -4.35 -8.67
N MET A 72 1.58 -5.39 -7.90
CA MET A 72 2.62 -6.30 -7.45
C MET A 72 2.88 -7.43 -8.44
N LYS A 73 2.07 -7.52 -9.51
CA LYS A 73 2.14 -8.56 -10.54
C LYS A 73 2.12 -9.96 -9.94
N ILE A 74 1.27 -10.13 -8.92
CA ILE A 74 1.11 -11.38 -8.18
C ILE A 74 -0.16 -12.12 -8.60
N GLU A 75 -0.19 -13.42 -8.32
CA GLU A 75 -1.37 -14.26 -8.56
C GLU A 75 -2.55 -13.84 -7.69
N SER A 76 -3.77 -13.99 -8.24
CA SER A 76 -5.02 -13.62 -7.54
C SER A 76 -5.15 -14.25 -6.15
N LYS A 77 -4.74 -15.51 -5.98
CA LYS A 77 -4.80 -16.19 -4.67
C LYS A 77 -3.89 -15.52 -3.64
N LYS A 78 -2.70 -15.09 -4.06
CA LYS A 78 -1.75 -14.38 -3.19
C LYS A 78 -2.30 -13.01 -2.82
N ALA A 79 -2.82 -12.26 -3.79
CA ALA A 79 -3.44 -10.97 -3.54
C ALA A 79 -4.63 -11.07 -2.56
N GLU A 80 -5.47 -12.09 -2.71
CA GLU A 80 -6.58 -12.34 -1.79
C GLU A 80 -6.12 -12.58 -0.34
N ILE A 81 -5.08 -13.40 -0.15
CA ILE A 81 -4.49 -13.66 1.18
C ILE A 81 -3.90 -12.37 1.77
N LEU A 82 -3.14 -11.61 0.97
CA LEU A 82 -2.57 -10.33 1.40
C LEU A 82 -3.66 -9.34 1.83
N THR A 83 -4.73 -9.21 1.05
CA THR A 83 -5.89 -8.37 1.38
C THR A 83 -6.52 -8.81 2.70
N ASN A 84 -6.90 -10.08 2.84
CA ASN A 84 -7.59 -10.58 4.03
C ASN A 84 -6.80 -10.31 5.32
N ILE A 85 -5.52 -10.70 5.32
CA ILE A 85 -4.64 -10.51 6.47
C ILE A 85 -4.45 -9.01 6.79
N SER A 86 -4.33 -8.17 5.76
CA SER A 86 -4.15 -6.72 5.97
C SER A 86 -5.37 -6.06 6.61
N LEU A 87 -6.57 -6.46 6.20
CA LEU A 87 -7.82 -5.98 6.78
C LEU A 87 -8.04 -6.54 8.20
N GLU A 88 -7.63 -7.78 8.48
CA GLU A 88 -7.70 -8.36 9.83
C GLU A 88 -6.77 -7.64 10.82
N GLU A 89 -5.58 -7.24 10.38
CA GLU A 89 -4.60 -6.54 11.22
C GLU A 89 -4.87 -5.04 11.37
N LEU A 90 -5.93 -4.52 10.76
CA LEU A 90 -6.12 -3.08 10.58
C LEU A 90 -6.17 -2.28 11.89
N LYS A 91 -6.76 -2.86 12.94
CA LYS A 91 -6.74 -2.27 14.30
C LYS A 91 -5.32 -2.06 14.82
N ASN A 92 -4.39 -2.95 14.47
CA ASN A 92 -2.98 -2.82 14.83
C ASN A 92 -2.26 -1.79 13.92
N LEU A 93 -2.75 -1.58 12.70
CA LEU A 93 -2.19 -0.61 11.74
C LEU A 93 -2.57 0.85 12.05
N GLN A 94 -3.75 1.12 12.61
CA GLN A 94 -4.25 2.49 12.85
C GLN A 94 -3.36 3.31 13.79
N GLY A 95 -2.74 2.68 14.79
CA GLY A 95 -1.78 3.34 15.70
C GLY A 95 -0.34 3.38 15.17
N MET A 96 -0.09 2.78 14.00
CA MET A 96 1.24 2.65 13.45
C MET A 96 1.66 3.94 12.73
N ASP A 97 2.89 4.38 12.96
CA ASP A 97 3.49 5.48 12.21
C ASP A 97 3.65 5.11 10.72
N THR A 98 3.08 5.89 9.82
CA THR A 98 3.13 5.66 8.35
C THR A 98 4.55 5.53 7.80
N ARG A 99 5.55 6.15 8.46
CA ARG A 99 6.97 6.00 8.10
C ARG A 99 7.44 4.54 8.14
N LYS A 100 6.81 3.72 8.97
CA LYS A 100 7.12 2.29 9.13
C LYS A 100 6.85 1.49 7.86
N PHE A 101 5.88 1.92 7.05
CA PHE A 101 5.62 1.34 5.73
C PHE A 101 6.38 2.07 4.61
N CYS A 102 6.49 3.40 4.69
CA CYS A 102 7.07 4.20 3.61
C CYS A 102 8.60 4.13 3.55
N THR A 103 9.31 4.06 4.68
CA THR A 103 10.79 4.07 4.68
C THR A 103 11.36 2.87 3.91
N PRO A 104 10.92 1.62 4.12
CA PRO A 104 11.41 0.50 3.33
C PRO A 104 11.15 0.66 1.82
N ILE A 105 9.99 1.20 1.45
CA ILE A 105 9.67 1.49 0.03
C ILE A 105 10.65 2.54 -0.52
N VAL A 106 10.86 3.64 0.20
CA VAL A 106 11.77 4.72 -0.23
C VAL A 106 13.22 4.24 -0.38
N GLU A 107 13.68 3.34 0.48
CA GLU A 107 15.05 2.82 0.46
C GLU A 107 15.30 1.80 -0.67
N THR A 108 14.25 1.14 -1.15
CA THR A 108 14.35 0.01 -2.09
C THR A 108 13.80 0.30 -3.49
N THR A 109 13.07 1.40 -3.68
CA THR A 109 12.40 1.73 -4.95
C THR A 109 12.81 3.10 -5.50
N ASN A 110 12.52 3.34 -6.77
CA ASN A 110 12.75 4.63 -7.42
C ASN A 110 11.49 5.53 -7.35
N VAL A 111 11.59 6.76 -7.86
CA VAL A 111 10.47 7.72 -7.86
C VAL A 111 9.29 7.19 -8.65
N ASP A 112 9.53 6.55 -9.79
CA ASP A 112 8.48 6.04 -10.67
C ASP A 112 7.65 4.98 -9.93
N THR A 113 8.28 3.97 -9.33
CA THR A 113 7.60 2.93 -8.52
C THR A 113 6.82 3.50 -7.33
N ARG A 114 7.26 4.61 -6.73
CA ARG A 114 6.52 5.26 -5.65
C ARG A 114 5.29 6.01 -6.17
N PHE A 115 5.40 6.62 -7.35
CA PHE A 115 4.28 7.30 -7.99
C PHE A 115 3.20 6.31 -8.42
N GLU A 116 3.65 5.24 -9.03
CA GLU A 116 2.94 4.00 -9.28
C GLU A 116 2.13 3.50 -8.04
N ILE A 117 2.76 3.33 -6.88
CA ILE A 117 2.05 2.99 -5.62
C ILE A 117 1.00 4.06 -5.26
N LEU A 118 1.32 5.35 -5.46
CA LEU A 118 0.39 6.44 -5.17
C LEU A 118 -0.85 6.41 -6.09
N GLU A 119 -0.69 6.04 -7.36
CA GLU A 119 -1.80 5.83 -8.29
C GLU A 119 -2.69 4.68 -7.81
N ALA A 120 -2.09 3.56 -7.36
CA ALA A 120 -2.83 2.44 -6.79
C ALA A 120 -3.73 2.84 -5.60
N LEU A 121 -3.23 3.70 -4.72
CA LEU A 121 -3.98 4.17 -3.56
C LEU A 121 -5.17 5.04 -3.96
N PHE A 122 -5.02 5.88 -5.00
CA PHE A 122 -6.11 6.67 -5.53
C PHE A 122 -7.14 5.83 -6.28
N GLU A 123 -6.70 4.81 -7.04
CA GLU A 123 -7.60 3.86 -7.70
C GLU A 123 -8.45 3.10 -6.68
N LEU A 124 -7.83 2.65 -5.58
CA LEU A 124 -8.52 2.02 -4.47
C LEU A 124 -9.55 2.95 -3.83
N ALA A 125 -9.15 4.18 -3.48
CA ALA A 125 -10.05 5.13 -2.83
C ALA A 125 -11.19 5.60 -3.72
N ALA A 126 -11.04 5.53 -5.05
CA ALA A 126 -12.08 5.93 -5.99
C ALA A 126 -13.06 4.83 -6.36
N ALA A 127 -12.91 3.65 -5.77
CA ALA A 127 -13.51 2.46 -6.33
C ALA A 127 -15.03 2.44 -6.23
N ASP A 128 -15.58 3.11 -5.20
CA ASP A 128 -17.03 3.33 -5.06
C ASP A 128 -17.53 4.58 -5.81
N GLY A 129 -16.71 5.16 -6.69
CA GLY A 129 -17.11 6.21 -7.64
C GLY A 129 -16.84 7.64 -7.17
N GLU A 130 -16.23 7.81 -6.00
CA GLU A 130 -15.73 9.06 -5.44
C GLU A 130 -14.54 8.81 -4.52
N VAL A 131 -13.72 9.83 -4.29
CA VAL A 131 -12.63 9.81 -3.29
C VAL A 131 -13.03 10.78 -2.19
N SER A 132 -13.18 10.30 -0.96
CA SER A 132 -13.53 11.14 0.18
C SER A 132 -12.39 12.10 0.54
N ASN A 133 -12.71 13.14 1.32
CA ASN A 133 -11.69 14.07 1.81
C ASN A 133 -10.68 13.38 2.73
N ASP A 134 -11.14 12.43 3.55
CA ASP A 134 -10.30 11.77 4.54
C ASP A 134 -9.32 10.79 3.87
N GLU A 135 -9.77 10.02 2.88
CA GLU A 135 -8.87 9.21 2.04
C GLU A 135 -7.87 10.10 1.28
N SER A 136 -8.33 11.20 0.67
CA SER A 136 -7.43 12.12 -0.02
C SER A 136 -6.38 12.74 0.92
N ASN A 137 -6.71 12.93 2.21
CA ASN A 137 -5.78 13.45 3.21
C ASN A 137 -4.76 12.38 3.63
N GLU A 138 -5.19 11.15 3.86
CA GLU A 138 -4.29 10.02 4.17
C GLU A 138 -3.34 9.76 3.00
N ILE A 139 -3.85 9.74 1.76
CA ILE A 139 -3.03 9.60 0.55
C ILE A 139 -2.05 10.77 0.41
N SER A 140 -2.45 12.00 0.75
CA SER A 140 -1.53 13.16 0.75
C SER A 140 -0.40 13.01 1.75
N PHE A 141 -0.70 12.46 2.93
CA PHE A 141 0.30 12.17 3.95
C PHE A 141 1.26 11.05 3.52
N ILE A 142 0.73 9.98 2.92
CA ILE A 142 1.53 8.89 2.36
C ILE A 142 2.45 9.42 1.25
N ALA A 143 1.94 10.22 0.30
CA ALA A 143 2.74 10.79 -0.79
C ALA A 143 3.96 11.58 -0.29
N LYS A 144 3.76 12.41 0.75
CA LYS A 144 4.86 13.15 1.40
C LYS A 144 5.88 12.21 2.03
N THR A 145 5.40 11.16 2.71
CA THR A 145 6.25 10.18 3.39
C THR A 145 7.02 9.29 2.41
N LEU A 146 6.47 9.06 1.21
CA LEU A 146 7.15 8.42 0.08
C LEU A 146 8.15 9.36 -0.64
N ASN A 147 8.39 10.58 -0.13
CA ASN A 147 9.25 11.58 -0.77
C ASN A 147 8.84 11.91 -2.21
N LEU A 148 7.53 11.99 -2.48
CA LEU A 148 6.99 12.44 -3.75
C LEU A 148 6.71 13.95 -3.73
N GLU A 149 7.15 14.64 -4.77
CA GLU A 149 6.77 16.03 -5.01
C GLU A 149 5.25 16.17 -5.23
N ASN A 150 4.69 17.32 -4.88
CA ASN A 150 3.24 17.58 -4.98
C ASN A 150 2.67 17.37 -6.40
N LYS A 151 3.49 17.49 -7.45
CA LYS A 151 3.09 17.22 -8.84
C LYS A 151 2.58 15.79 -9.05
N TYR A 152 3.18 14.81 -8.35
CA TYR A 152 2.76 13.41 -8.43
C TYR A 152 1.39 13.19 -7.79
N PHE A 153 1.15 13.81 -6.63
CA PHE A 153 -0.16 13.78 -5.99
C PHE A 153 -1.25 14.40 -6.87
N ILE A 154 -0.98 15.56 -7.48
CA ILE A 154 -1.92 16.20 -8.40
C ILE A 154 -2.19 15.31 -9.61
N ALA A 155 -1.15 14.69 -10.19
CA ALA A 155 -1.27 13.82 -11.35
C ALA A 155 -2.10 12.57 -11.05
N ALA A 156 -1.78 11.81 -10.00
CA ALA A 156 -2.52 10.61 -9.62
C ALA A 156 -4.01 10.92 -9.35
N ARG A 157 -4.29 12.00 -8.62
CA ARG A 157 -5.66 12.43 -8.33
C ARG A 157 -6.42 12.83 -9.60
N ALA A 158 -5.75 13.47 -10.56
CA ALA A 158 -6.36 13.87 -11.82
C ALA A 158 -6.71 12.65 -12.69
N ASN A 159 -5.79 11.66 -12.80
CA ASN A 159 -5.99 10.43 -13.57
C ASN A 159 -7.27 9.71 -13.13
N VAL A 160 -7.46 9.56 -11.83
CA VAL A 160 -8.64 8.91 -11.26
C VAL A 160 -9.90 9.75 -11.43
N LYS A 161 -9.83 11.08 -11.27
CA LYS A 161 -10.97 11.97 -11.54
C LYS A 161 -11.45 11.88 -12.99
N ASP A 162 -10.52 11.80 -13.95
CA ASP A 162 -10.84 11.67 -15.37
C ASP A 162 -11.49 10.32 -15.65
N TYR A 163 -10.97 9.24 -15.07
CA TYR A 163 -11.57 7.90 -15.13
C TYR A 163 -13.02 7.89 -14.60
N LEU A 164 -13.24 8.44 -13.39
CA LEU A 164 -14.57 8.56 -12.79
C LEU A 164 -15.54 9.41 -13.63
N THR A 165 -15.04 10.47 -14.25
CA THR A 165 -15.86 11.34 -15.12
C THR A 165 -16.29 10.61 -16.39
N ASN A 166 -15.44 9.75 -16.94
CA ASN A 166 -15.74 8.98 -18.15
C ASN A 166 -16.71 7.81 -17.89
N LEU A 167 -16.75 7.26 -16.67
CA LEU A 167 -17.74 6.24 -16.29
C LEU A 167 -19.17 6.78 -16.17
N LYS A 168 -19.33 8.08 -15.91
CA LYS A 168 -20.64 8.75 -15.72
C LYS A 168 -21.28 9.25 -17.02
N LYS A 169 -20.64 9.05 -18.18
CA LYS A 169 -21.12 9.43 -19.51
C LYS A 169 -21.72 8.24 -20.26
#